data_AF-O83412-F1
#
_entry.id   AF-O83412-F1
#
_cell.length_a   1.000
_cell.length_b   1.000
_cell.length_c   1.000
_cell.angle_alpha   90.00
_cell.angle_beta   90.00
_cell.angle_gamma   90.00
#
_symmetry.space_group_name_H-M   'P 1'
#
loop_
_entity.id
_entity.type
_entity.pdbx_description
1 polymer ?
#
loop_
_entity_poly.entity_id
_entity_poly.type
_entity_poly.pdbx_seq_one_letter_code
_entity_poly.pdbx_strand_id
1 'polypeptide(L)'
;MISDNIANASSTRTQEGGVFRRSRVVLAQKNPGIDWRIPFVPEQLDRGVGTGVRVVSIEKDNAPSRLVYDPTHPDAILSGPKAGYVEYPNVDIVTEMVDLISASRAYEANISVISGSKEMFQRALEIAR
;
A
#
# COMPACT_ATOMS: atom_id res chain seq x y z
N MET A 1 1.30 1.69 6.38
CA MET A 1 2.31 1.70 5.31
C MET A 1 2.26 3.03 4.58
N ILE A 2 1.22 3.35 3.79
CA ILE A 2 1.10 4.69 3.18
C ILE A 2 1.06 5.80 4.24
N SER A 3 0.24 5.64 5.29
CA SER A 3 0.22 6.57 6.43
C SER A 3 1.58 6.67 7.16
N ASP A 4 2.37 5.60 7.14
CA ASP A 4 3.67 5.56 7.83
C ASP A 4 4.73 6.28 7.00
N ASN A 5 4.69 6.11 5.67
CA ASN A 5 5.48 6.90 4.72
C ASN A 5 5.16 8.39 4.85
N ILE A 6 3.87 8.77 4.86
CA ILE A 6 3.45 10.18 5.00
C ILE A 6 3.89 10.76 6.34
N ALA A 7 3.71 10.04 7.45
CA ALA A 7 4.08 10.51 8.79
C ALA A 7 5.59 10.74 8.93
N ASN A 8 6.41 9.92 8.27
CA ASN A 8 7.85 9.99 8.35
C ASN A 8 8.52 10.69 7.15
N ALA A 9 7.75 11.32 6.25
CA ALA A 9 8.27 11.94 5.03
C ALA A 9 9.29 13.07 5.30
N SER A 10 9.17 13.76 6.44
CA SER A 10 10.10 14.79 6.91
C SER A 10 11.09 14.31 7.97
N SER A 11 11.06 13.02 8.33
CA SER A 11 11.88 12.49 9.42
C SER A 11 13.31 12.19 8.95
N THR A 12 14.24 13.03 9.41
CA THR A 12 15.69 12.90 9.17
C THR A 12 16.35 11.86 10.10
N ARG A 13 15.66 11.43 11.15
CA ARG A 13 16.19 10.50 12.16
C ARG A 13 15.14 9.50 12.63
N THR A 14 15.41 8.21 12.42
CA THR A 14 14.62 7.11 12.97
C THR A 14 15.18 6.60 14.30
N GLN A 15 14.35 5.92 15.10
CA GLN A 15 14.79 5.28 16.37
C GLN A 15 15.90 4.23 16.16
N GLU A 16 15.91 3.58 14.99
CA GLU A 16 16.93 2.59 14.60
C GLU A 16 18.26 3.24 14.14
N GLY A 17 18.32 4.57 14.06
CA GLY A 17 19.44 5.32 13.50
C GLY A 17 19.37 5.42 11.96
N GLY A 18 19.69 6.60 11.44
CA GLY A 18 19.61 6.89 10.01
C GLY A 18 18.26 7.43 9.55
N VAL A 19 18.14 7.57 8.23
CA VAL A 19 17.04 8.28 7.56
C VAL A 19 15.91 7.30 7.25
N PHE A 20 14.65 7.75 7.38
CA PHE A 20 13.51 6.91 7.06
C PHE A 20 13.53 6.52 5.57
N ARG A 21 13.23 5.24 5.28
CA ARG A 21 13.10 4.73 3.91
C ARG A 21 11.66 4.38 3.62
N ARG A 22 11.18 4.80 2.46
CA ARG A 22 9.84 4.45 1.97
C ARG A 22 9.65 2.94 2.01
N SER A 23 8.52 2.47 2.53
CA SER A 23 8.20 1.05 2.62
C SER A 23 6.96 0.71 1.79
N ARG A 24 7.01 -0.39 1.04
CA ARG A 24 5.90 -0.93 0.24
C ARG A 24 5.52 -2.33 0.68
N VAL A 25 4.23 -2.63 0.65
CA VAL A 25 3.71 -3.99 0.90
C VAL A 25 3.56 -4.72 -0.41
N VAL A 26 4.07 -5.95 -0.46
CA VAL A 26 3.75 -6.90 -1.53
C VAL A 26 2.64 -7.82 -1.03
N LEU A 27 1.49 -7.75 -1.70
CA LEU A 27 0.33 -8.59 -1.42
C LEU A 27 0.29 -9.75 -2.42
N ALA A 28 -0.08 -10.94 -1.95
CA ALA A 28 -0.39 -12.08 -2.81
C ALA A 28 -1.69 -12.76 -2.39
N GLN A 29 -2.29 -13.49 -3.31
CA GLN A 29 -3.48 -14.30 -3.03
C GLN A 29 -3.17 -15.33 -1.93
N LYS A 30 -4.10 -15.50 -0.99
CA LYS A 30 -3.95 -16.48 0.10
C LYS A 30 -3.90 -17.92 -0.42
N ASN A 31 -4.80 -18.25 -1.34
CA ASN A 31 -4.80 -19.52 -2.07
C ASN A 31 -4.46 -19.27 -3.55
N PRO A 32 -3.24 -19.54 -4.00
CA PRO A 32 -2.84 -19.27 -5.39
C PRO A 32 -3.63 -20.15 -6.38
N GLY A 33 -4.06 -19.53 -7.48
CA GLY A 33 -4.52 -20.19 -8.71
C GLY A 33 -5.58 -19.36 -9.44
N ILE A 34 -6.22 -19.93 -10.46
CA ILE A 34 -7.15 -19.19 -11.31
C ILE A 34 -8.55 -19.17 -10.66
N ASP A 35 -9.05 -17.99 -10.31
CA ASP A 35 -10.45 -17.80 -9.94
C ASP A 35 -11.26 -17.57 -11.21
N TRP A 36 -12.01 -18.59 -11.62
CA TRP A 36 -12.99 -18.45 -12.69
C TRP A 36 -14.19 -17.68 -12.14
N ARG A 37 -14.48 -16.51 -12.72
CA ARG A 37 -15.64 -15.68 -12.37
C ARG A 37 -16.52 -15.50 -13.61
N ILE A 38 -17.22 -16.57 -13.98
CA ILE A 38 -18.26 -16.54 -15.01
C ILE A 38 -19.62 -16.87 -14.37
N PRO A 39 -20.76 -16.44 -14.95
CA PRO A 39 -22.08 -16.69 -14.35
C PRO A 39 -22.42 -18.18 -14.18
N PHE A 40 -21.69 -19.07 -14.86
CA PHE A 40 -21.94 -20.51 -14.90
C PHE A 40 -20.64 -21.32 -14.66
N VAL A 41 -19.88 -20.99 -13.62
CA VAL A 41 -18.70 -21.80 -13.25
C VAL A 41 -19.18 -23.19 -12.84
N PRO A 42 -18.67 -24.28 -13.45
CA PRO A 42 -18.92 -25.63 -12.96
C PRO A 42 -18.43 -25.77 -11.51
N GLU A 43 -19.21 -26.42 -10.64
CA GLU A 43 -18.93 -26.54 -9.19
C GLU A 43 -17.52 -27.09 -8.88
N GLN A 44 -16.97 -27.90 -9.78
CA GLN A 44 -15.61 -28.48 -9.69
C GLN A 44 -14.48 -27.45 -9.90
N LEU A 45 -14.79 -26.32 -10.55
CA LEU A 45 -13.88 -25.21 -10.83
C LEU A 45 -14.19 -23.97 -9.97
N ASP A 46 -15.32 -23.99 -9.25
CA ASP A 46 -15.72 -22.91 -8.36
C ASP A 46 -14.93 -23.01 -7.06
N ARG A 47 -14.01 -22.06 -6.87
CA ARG A 47 -13.22 -21.95 -5.63
C ARG A 47 -13.91 -21.05 -4.59
N GLY A 48 -15.17 -20.67 -4.86
CA GLY A 48 -15.97 -19.81 -4.02
C GLY A 48 -15.47 -18.37 -4.00
N VAL A 49 -15.94 -17.63 -3.00
CA VAL A 49 -15.54 -16.24 -2.80
C VAL A 49 -14.06 -16.19 -2.43
N GLY A 50 -13.26 -15.42 -3.19
CA GLY A 50 -11.82 -15.29 -2.99
C GLY A 50 -11.46 -15.06 -1.52
N THR A 51 -10.56 -15.89 -0.98
CA THR A 51 -10.17 -15.95 0.45
C THR A 51 -9.28 -14.80 0.92
N GLY A 52 -9.26 -13.70 0.16
CA GLY A 52 -8.48 -12.50 0.43
C GLY A 52 -7.02 -12.60 0.01
N VAL A 53 -6.27 -11.57 0.40
CA VAL A 53 -4.83 -11.43 0.15
C VAL A 53 -4.06 -11.54 1.47
N ARG A 54 -2.82 -12.01 1.38
CA ARG A 54 -1.86 -12.04 2.48
C ARG A 54 -0.67 -11.13 2.16
N VAL A 55 -0.05 -10.59 3.21
CA VAL A 55 1.22 -9.87 3.09
C VAL A 55 2.32 -10.90 2.86
N VAL A 56 3.08 -10.72 1.77
CA VAL A 56 4.23 -11.58 1.42
C VAL A 56 5.52 -11.00 1.98
N SER A 57 5.74 -9.70 1.75
CA SER A 57 6.92 -8.99 2.20
C SER A 57 6.61 -7.50 2.40
N ILE A 58 7.42 -6.87 3.25
CA ILE A 58 7.53 -5.42 3.35
C ILE A 58 8.90 -5.06 2.81
N GLU A 59 8.92 -4.35 1.68
CA GLU A 59 10.14 -3.97 1.00
C GLU A 59 10.41 -2.49 1.24
N LYS A 60 11.61 -2.18 1.76
CA LYS A 60 12.12 -0.82 1.84
C LYS A 60 12.69 -0.44 0.48
N ASP A 61 12.34 0.76 0.01
CA ASP A 61 12.85 1.30 -1.22
C ASP A 61 14.36 1.57 -1.11
N ASN A 62 15.11 1.15 -2.13
CA ASN A 62 16.56 1.32 -2.23
C ASN A 62 16.94 2.56 -3.04
N ALA A 63 15.98 3.35 -3.51
CA ALA A 63 16.24 4.60 -4.20
C ALA A 63 17.05 5.56 -3.29
N PRO A 64 17.93 6.39 -3.89
CA PRO A 64 18.77 7.29 -3.12
C PRO A 64 17.94 8.31 -2.34
N SER A 65 18.35 8.53 -1.08
CA SER A 65 17.80 9.58 -0.22
C SER A 65 18.09 10.97 -0.78
N ARG A 66 17.18 11.92 -0.51
CA ARG A 66 17.31 13.30 -1.00
C ARG A 66 18.30 14.06 -0.13
N LEU A 67 19.38 14.56 -0.72
CA LEU A 67 20.37 15.38 -0.03
C LEU A 67 20.04 16.86 -0.21
N VAL A 68 19.93 17.60 0.89
CA VAL A 68 19.72 19.04 0.89
C VAL A 68 20.86 19.70 1.65
N TYR A 69 21.50 20.70 1.06
CA TYR A 69 22.56 21.43 1.75
C TYR A 69 21.93 22.38 2.78
N ASP A 70 22.16 22.09 4.06
CA ASP A 70 21.78 22.94 5.19
C ASP A 70 22.78 22.70 6.33
N PRO A 71 23.88 23.49 6.39
CA PRO A 71 24.91 23.34 7.41
C PRO A 71 24.46 23.79 8.81
N THR A 72 23.32 24.47 8.93
CA THR A 72 22.77 24.91 10.23
C THR A 72 21.85 23.87 10.88
N HIS A 73 21.48 22.83 10.13
CA HIS A 73 20.59 21.78 10.60
C HIS A 73 21.31 20.85 11.61
N PRO A 74 20.66 20.45 12.72
CA PRO A 74 21.27 19.58 13.73
C PRO A 74 21.63 18.18 13.20
N ASP A 75 20.95 17.72 12.15
CA ASP A 75 21.23 16.45 11.47
C ASP A 75 22.13 16.59 10.23
N ALA A 76 22.78 17.74 10.04
CA ALA A 76 23.73 17.92 8.95
C ALA A 76 24.94 16.97 9.14
N ILE A 77 25.40 16.38 8.04
CA ILE A 77 26.60 15.55 8.04
C ILE A 77 27.79 16.43 8.46
N LEU A 78 28.45 16.07 9.57
CA LEU A 78 29.55 16.85 10.16
C LEU A 78 30.93 16.47 9.60
N SER A 79 31.04 15.34 8.92
CA SER A 79 32.33 14.80 8.46
C SER A 79 32.20 14.13 7.09
N GLY A 80 33.20 14.33 6.23
CA GLY A 80 33.28 13.74 4.88
C GLY A 80 32.95 14.71 3.74
N PRO A 81 32.95 14.22 2.48
CA PRO A 81 32.74 15.05 1.28
C PRO A 81 31.33 15.65 1.16
N LYS A 82 30.37 15.16 1.96
CA LYS A 82 29.00 15.66 2.04
C LYS A 82 28.77 16.52 3.30
N ALA A 83 29.83 17.11 3.85
CA ALA A 83 29.70 17.97 5.02
C ALA A 83 28.71 19.13 4.77
N GLY A 84 27.80 19.36 5.70
CA GLY A 84 26.74 20.38 5.59
C GLY A 84 25.49 19.94 4.82
N TYR A 85 25.40 18.69 4.37
CA TYR A 85 24.17 18.14 3.78
C TYR A 85 23.33 17.39 4.81
N VAL A 86 22.02 17.48 4.68
CA VAL A 86 21.00 16.73 5.42
C VAL A 86 20.41 15.68 4.49
N GLU A 87 20.36 14.44 4.97
CA GLU A 87 19.67 13.36 4.28
C GLU A 87 18.19 13.35 4.65
N TYR A 88 17.33 13.46 3.64
CA TYR A 88 15.89 13.34 3.75
C TYR A 88 15.40 12.02 3.17
N PRO A 89 14.29 11.48 3.71
CA PRO A 89 13.62 10.32 3.14
C PRO A 89 13.30 10.50 1.66
N ASN A 90 13.34 9.41 0.91
CA ASN A 90 12.92 9.34 -0.49
C ASN A 90 11.38 9.21 -0.61
N VAL A 91 10.63 9.93 0.23
CA VAL A 91 9.17 9.88 0.25
C VAL A 91 8.63 11.13 -0.43
N ASP A 92 7.83 10.94 -1.48
CA ASP A 92 7.04 12.02 -2.07
C ASP A 92 5.62 11.98 -1.51
N ILE A 93 5.29 13.01 -0.73
CA ILE A 93 4.00 13.16 -0.08
C ILE A 93 2.86 13.22 -1.11
N VAL A 94 3.08 13.85 -2.28
CA VAL A 94 2.05 13.95 -3.31
C VAL A 94 1.71 12.57 -3.85
N THR A 95 2.73 11.78 -4.20
CA THR A 95 2.55 10.41 -4.66
C THR A 95 1.87 9.54 -3.59
N GLU A 96 2.30 9.60 -2.33
CA GLU A 96 1.70 8.80 -1.26
C GLU A 96 0.23 9.19 -0.96
N MET A 97 -0.13 10.48 -1.08
CA MET A 97 -1.52 10.92 -0.93
C MET A 97 -2.40 10.44 -2.09
N VAL A 98 -1.88 10.44 -3.32
CA VAL A 98 -2.60 9.87 -4.48
C VAL A 98 -2.82 8.37 -4.29
N ASP A 99 -1.79 7.65 -3.85
CA ASP A 99 -1.89 6.22 -3.53
C ASP A 99 -2.93 5.96 -2.42
N LEU A 100 -2.98 6.81 -1.39
CA LEU A 100 -3.99 6.75 -0.31
C LEU A 100 -5.41 6.92 -0.87
N ILE A 101 -5.63 7.98 -1.67
CA ILE A 101 -6.95 8.26 -2.26
C ILE A 101 -7.38 7.11 -3.16
N SER A 102 -6.47 6.59 -3.98
CA SER A 102 -6.73 5.46 -4.86
C SER A 102 -7.14 4.21 -4.06
N ALA A 103 -6.41 3.92 -2.98
CA ALA A 103 -6.74 2.82 -2.07
C ALA A 103 -8.13 2.99 -1.41
N SER A 104 -8.46 4.20 -0.95
CA SER A 104 -9.77 4.50 -0.35
C SER A 104 -10.91 4.28 -1.36
N ARG A 105 -10.78 4.82 -2.57
CA ARG A 105 -11.79 4.67 -3.64
C ARG A 105 -11.94 3.20 -4.07
N ALA A 106 -10.84 2.46 -4.17
CA ALA A 106 -10.89 1.04 -4.49
C ALA A 106 -11.64 0.25 -3.40
N TYR A 107 -11.44 0.58 -2.12
CA TYR A 107 -12.18 -0.03 -1.02
C TYR A 107 -13.68 0.29 -1.07
N GLU A 108 -14.04 1.55 -1.29
CA GLU A 108 -15.44 1.98 -1.44
C GLU A 108 -16.12 1.28 -2.63
N ALA A 109 -15.44 1.23 -3.79
CA ALA A 109 -15.94 0.54 -4.98
C ALA A 109 -16.16 -0.96 -4.72
N ASN A 110 -15.21 -1.62 -4.05
CA ASN A 110 -15.35 -3.03 -3.69
C ASN A 110 -16.54 -3.28 -2.74
N ILE A 111 -16.76 -2.40 -1.76
CA ILE A 111 -17.94 -2.49 -0.88
C ILE A 111 -19.23 -2.33 -1.69
N SER A 112 -19.28 -1.36 -2.59
CA SER A 112 -20.45 -1.13 -3.44
C SER A 112 -20.80 -2.36 -4.29
N VAL A 113 -19.80 -2.99 -4.90
CA VAL A 113 -19.97 -4.23 -5.69
C VAL A 113 -20.48 -5.38 -4.82
N ILE A 114 -19.95 -5.55 -3.61
CA ILE A 114 -20.41 -6.59 -2.67
C ILE A 114 -21.86 -6.34 -2.25
N SER A 115 -22.21 -5.09 -1.95
CA SER A 115 -23.58 -4.71 -1.59
C SER A 115 -24.56 -4.96 -2.73
N GLY A 116 -24.21 -4.56 -3.96
CA GLY A 116 -25.03 -4.82 -5.14
C GLY A 116 -25.20 -6.33 -5.41
N SER A 117 -24.13 -7.10 -5.24
CA SER A 117 -24.20 -8.57 -5.35
C SER A 117 -25.14 -9.18 -4.31
N LYS A 118 -25.07 -8.71 -3.06
CA LYS A 118 -25.96 -9.15 -1.98
C LYS A 118 -27.43 -8.83 -2.29
N GLU A 119 -27.71 -7.63 -2.80
CA GLU A 119 -29.06 -7.24 -3.20
C GLU A 119 -29.58 -8.12 -4.34
N MET A 120 -28.76 -8.36 -5.37
CA MET A 120 -29.12 -9.28 -6.47
C MET A 120 -29.46 -10.69 -5.96
N PHE A 121 -28.66 -11.24 -5.05
CA PHE A 121 -28.94 -12.54 -4.45
C PHE A 121 -30.24 -12.56 -3.64
N GLN A 122 -30.53 -11.50 -2.89
CA GLN A 122 -31.79 -11.38 -2.15
C GLN A 122 -33.00 -11.34 -3.08
N ARG A 123 -32.94 -10.54 -4.16
CA ARG A 123 -33.99 -10.49 -5.19
C ARG A 123 -34.18 -11.83 -5.89
N ALA A 124 -33.09 -12.54 -6.20
CA ALA A 124 -33.17 -13.87 -6.79
C ALA A 124 -33.87 -14.88 -5.87
N LEU A 125 -33.59 -14.83 -4.56
CA LEU A 125 -34.29 -15.66 -3.56
C LEU A 125 -35.77 -15.30 -3.41
N GLU A 126 -36.14 -14.02 -3.54
CA GLU A 126 -37.54 -13.57 -3.56
C GLU A 126 -38.30 -14.12 -4.78
N ILE A 127 -37.66 -14.18 -5.95
CA ILE A 127 -38.26 -14.71 -7.21
C ILE A 127 -38.37 -16.23 -7.19
N ALA A 128 -37.44 -16.94 -6.53
CA ALA A 128 -37.42 -18.39 -6.47
C ALA A 128 -38.48 -18.99 -5.51
N ARG A 129 -39.21 -18.15 -4.78
CA ARG A 129 -40.28 -18.54 -3.86
C ARG A 129 -41.64 -18.55 -4.55
#